data_AF-A0A2K6SSR9-F1
#
_entry.id   AF-A0A2K6SSR9-F1
#
_cell.length_a   1.000
_cell.length_b   1.000
_cell.length_c   1.000
_cell.angle_alpha   90.00
_cell.angle_beta   90.00
_cell.angle_gamma   90.00
#
_symmetry.space_group_name_H-M   'P 1'
#
loop_
_entity.id
_entity.type
_entity.pdbx_description
1 polymer ?
#
loop_
_entity_poly.entity_id
_entity_poly.type
_entity_poly.pdbx_seq_one_letter_code
_entity_poly.pdbx_strand_id
1 'polypeptide(L)'
;MPPNLTGYYCFVSQKNMEDYLQALNISLALRKIAVLLKPDKEIHHQGNHMTVKTLSTFRNYTVQFNVGEAFEEDLRSIDGRKCQAALGMYSPARAIS
;
A
#
# COMPACT_ATOMS: atom_id res chain seq x y z
N MET A 1 -3.02 24.17 -3.34
CA MET A 1 -2.25 23.28 -2.45
C MET A 1 -2.52 21.84 -2.87
N PRO A 2 -1.49 21.00 -3.07
CA PRO A 2 -1.73 19.57 -3.10
C PRO A 2 -2.36 19.14 -1.77
N PRO A 3 -3.25 18.14 -1.79
CA PRO A 3 -3.97 17.70 -0.60
C PRO A 3 -3.01 17.08 0.41
N ASN A 4 -3.21 17.39 1.68
CA ASN A 4 -2.54 16.68 2.75
C ASN A 4 -3.30 15.37 3.03
N LEU A 5 -2.64 14.23 2.84
CA LEU A 5 -3.22 12.90 3.05
C LEU A 5 -2.97 12.36 4.47
N THR A 6 -2.33 13.17 5.33
CA THR A 6 -1.97 12.77 6.69
C THR A 6 -3.21 12.35 7.47
N GLY A 7 -3.16 11.18 8.10
CA GLY A 7 -4.27 10.66 8.87
C GLY A 7 -4.17 9.17 9.16
N TYR A 8 -5.14 8.69 9.93
CA TYR A 8 -5.35 7.29 10.23
C TYR A 8 -6.63 6.82 9.56
N TYR A 9 -6.55 5.74 8.78
CA TYR A 9 -7.62 5.22 7.96
C TYR A 9 -7.90 3.78 8.36
N CYS A 10 -9.07 3.55 8.96
CA CYS A 10 -9.50 2.22 9.35
C CYS A 10 -10.00 1.43 8.14
N PHE A 11 -9.70 0.14 8.11
CA PHE A 11 -10.25 -0.77 7.13
C PHE A 11 -11.78 -0.87 7.25
N VAL A 12 -12.49 -0.66 6.14
CA VAL A 12 -13.94 -0.82 6.08
C VAL A 12 -14.33 -2.09 5.33
N SER A 13 -13.82 -2.25 4.11
CA SER A 13 -14.17 -3.37 3.25
C SER A 13 -13.12 -3.57 2.14
N GLN A 14 -13.08 -4.79 1.60
CA GLN A 14 -12.34 -5.10 0.38
C GLN A 14 -13.21 -5.95 -0.56
N LYS A 15 -13.03 -5.76 -1.87
CA LYS A 15 -13.72 -6.52 -2.91
C LYS A 15 -12.67 -7.08 -3.86
N ASN A 16 -12.87 -8.31 -4.32
CA ASN A 16 -12.03 -8.96 -5.34
C ASN A 16 -10.57 -9.26 -4.90
N MET A 17 -10.29 -9.36 -3.60
CA MET A 17 -8.92 -9.52 -3.09
C MET A 17 -8.33 -10.90 -3.43
N GLU A 18 -9.11 -11.98 -3.36
CA GLU A 18 -8.63 -13.33 -3.73
C GLU A 18 -8.19 -13.37 -5.20
N ASP A 19 -9.03 -12.86 -6.11
CA ASP A 19 -8.76 -12.85 -7.55
C ASP A 19 -7.56 -11.96 -7.90
N TYR A 20 -7.42 -10.81 -7.24
CA TYR A 20 -6.25 -9.93 -7.39
C TYR A 20 -4.95 -10.66 -6.98
N LEU A 21 -4.92 -11.27 -5.80
CA LEU A 21 -3.74 -11.99 -5.32
C LEU A 21 -3.46 -13.24 -6.15
N GLN A 22 -4.50 -13.89 -6.70
CA GLN A 22 -4.34 -15.02 -7.61
C GLN A 22 -3.70 -14.58 -8.93
N ALA A 23 -4.15 -13.48 -9.54
CA ALA A 23 -3.55 -12.93 -10.75
C ALA A 23 -2.08 -12.53 -10.54
N LEU A 24 -1.73 -12.14 -9.31
CA LEU A 24 -0.36 -11.90 -8.89
C LEU A 24 0.46 -13.16 -8.58
N ASN A 25 -0.07 -14.37 -8.80
CA ASN A 25 0.57 -15.65 -8.52
C ASN A 25 0.99 -15.86 -7.04
N ILE A 26 0.28 -15.25 -6.10
CA ILE A 26 0.50 -15.47 -4.65
C ILE A 26 0.03 -16.87 -4.27
N SER A 27 0.77 -17.56 -3.40
CA SER A 27 0.40 -18.91 -2.95
C SER A 27 -0.96 -18.94 -2.24
N LEU A 28 -1.75 -20.00 -2.45
CA LEU A 28 -3.11 -20.14 -1.89
C LEU A 28 -3.15 -19.91 -0.37
N ALA A 29 -2.15 -20.40 0.37
CA ALA A 29 -2.05 -20.21 1.82
C ALA A 29 -1.95 -18.73 2.21
N LEU A 30 -1.07 -17.96 1.53
CA LEU A 30 -0.93 -16.52 1.78
C LEU A 30 -2.18 -15.74 1.38
N ARG A 31 -2.86 -16.13 0.28
CA ARG A 31 -4.12 -15.51 -0.13
C ARG A 31 -5.22 -15.65 0.91
N LYS A 32 -5.38 -16.85 1.48
CA LYS A 32 -6.37 -17.10 2.55
C LYS A 32 -6.11 -16.26 3.80
N ILE A 33 -4.85 -16.08 4.17
CA ILE A 33 -4.48 -15.18 5.27
C ILE A 33 -4.84 -13.74 4.89
N ALA A 34 -4.39 -13.25 3.74
CA ALA A 34 -4.58 -11.86 3.31
C ALA A 34 -6.05 -11.44 3.19
N VAL A 35 -6.93 -12.34 2.70
CA VAL A 35 -8.38 -12.06 2.58
C VAL A 35 -9.06 -11.88 3.95
N LEU A 36 -8.50 -12.45 5.02
CA LEU A 36 -9.02 -12.30 6.38
C LEU A 36 -8.48 -11.05 7.10
N LEU A 37 -7.41 -10.45 6.59
CA LEU A 37 -6.81 -9.26 7.19
C LEU A 37 -7.70 -8.04 6.97
N LYS A 38 -7.68 -7.15 7.97
CA LYS A 38 -8.31 -5.84 7.94
C LYS A 38 -7.23 -4.77 8.18
N PRO A 39 -6.38 -4.49 7.19
CA PRO A 39 -5.24 -3.63 7.41
C PRO A 39 -5.64 -2.15 7.48
N ASP A 40 -5.27 -1.49 8.56
CA ASP A 40 -5.42 -0.04 8.70
C ASP A 40 -4.23 0.68 8.05
N LYS A 41 -4.38 1.98 7.77
CA LYS A 41 -3.32 2.80 7.20
C LYS A 41 -3.05 4.04 8.03
N GLU A 42 -1.78 4.28 8.32
CA GLU A 42 -1.30 5.54 8.88
C GLU A 42 -0.47 6.24 7.81
N ILE A 43 -0.89 7.43 7.41
CA ILE A 43 -0.22 8.23 6.37
C ILE A 43 0.34 9.49 7.02
N HIS A 44 1.57 9.81 6.68
CA HIS A 44 2.23 11.06 7.02
C HIS A 44 2.73 11.72 5.73
N HIS A 45 2.20 12.91 5.41
CA HIS A 45 2.47 13.62 4.17
C HIS A 45 3.09 15.00 4.48
N GLN A 46 4.38 15.16 4.17
CA GLN A 46 5.16 16.39 4.37
C GLN A 46 5.72 16.91 3.04
N GLY A 47 5.11 17.95 2.48
CA GLY A 47 5.52 18.49 1.20
C GLY A 47 5.32 17.45 0.10
N ASN A 48 6.42 16.96 -0.49
CA ASN A 48 6.39 15.87 -1.47
C ASN A 48 6.76 14.50 -0.86
N HIS A 49 7.22 14.47 0.39
CA HIS A 49 7.61 13.24 1.04
C HIS A 49 6.40 12.58 1.72
N MET A 50 6.18 11.30 1.45
CA MET A 50 5.09 10.54 2.04
C MET A 50 5.59 9.27 2.69
N THR A 51 5.15 9.03 3.92
CA THR A 51 5.30 7.75 4.62
C THR A 51 3.92 7.10 4.74
N VAL A 52 3.80 5.88 4.25
CA VAL A 52 2.56 5.09 4.37
C VAL A 52 2.88 3.83 5.16
N LYS A 53 2.25 3.68 6.33
CA LYS A 53 2.28 2.45 7.12
C LYS A 53 0.99 1.69 6.91
N THR A 54 1.09 0.45 6.47
CA THR A 54 0.01 -0.52 6.44
C THR A 54 0.13 -1.41 7.66
N LEU A 55 -0.88 -1.39 8.53
CA LEU A 55 -0.88 -2.05 9.83
C LEU A 55 -1.83 -3.24 9.79
N SER A 56 -1.34 -4.45 10.07
CA SER A 56 -2.17 -5.65 10.10
C SER A 56 -1.77 -6.60 11.23
N THR A 57 -2.66 -7.50 11.62
CA THR A 57 -2.38 -8.51 12.65
C THR A 57 -1.33 -9.55 12.22
N PHE A 58 -1.07 -9.67 10.92
CA PHE A 58 -0.08 -10.61 10.40
C PHE A 58 1.29 -9.97 10.24
N ARG A 59 1.35 -8.84 9.50
CA ARG A 59 2.60 -8.12 9.27
C ARG A 59 2.34 -6.64 8.98
N ASN A 60 3.15 -5.78 9.57
CA ASN A 60 3.16 -4.36 9.25
C ASN A 60 4.15 -4.10 8.12
N TYR A 61 3.80 -3.17 7.24
CA TYR A 61 4.62 -2.75 6.11
C TYR A 61 4.67 -1.22 6.07
N THR A 62 5.86 -0.66 5.89
CA THR A 62 6.04 0.79 5.75
C THR A 62 6.78 1.08 4.46
N VAL A 63 6.25 2.02 3.69
CA VAL A 63 6.89 2.55 2.49
C VAL A 63 7.07 4.06 2.63
N GLN A 64 8.22 4.56 2.18
CA GLN A 64 8.58 5.97 2.19
C GLN A 64 9.08 6.36 0.82
N PHE A 65 8.56 7.46 0.28
CA PHE A 65 8.90 7.90 -1.06
C PHE A 65 8.59 9.38 -1.27
N ASN A 66 9.15 9.95 -2.32
CA ASN A 66 8.80 11.28 -2.81
C ASN A 66 7.78 11.14 -3.95
N VAL A 67 6.71 11.94 -3.91
CA VAL A 67 5.70 11.98 -4.97
C VAL A 67 6.34 12.43 -6.29
N GLY A 68 6.08 11.69 -7.37
CA GLY A 68 6.61 11.95 -8.70
C GLY A 68 8.00 11.38 -8.98
N GLU A 69 8.66 10.78 -7.98
CA GLU A 69 9.97 10.17 -8.12
C GLU A 69 9.86 8.64 -8.10
N ALA A 70 10.67 7.98 -8.92
CA ALA A 70 10.78 6.53 -8.88
C ALA A 70 11.55 6.08 -7.64
N PHE A 71 11.07 5.04 -6.98
CA PHE A 71 11.71 4.42 -5.85
C PHE A 71 11.65 2.90 -5.98
N GLU A 72 12.47 2.22 -5.19
CA GLU A 72 12.47 0.76 -5.11
C GLU A 72 11.58 0.32 -3.95
N GLU A 73 10.54 -0.44 -4.27
CA GLU A 73 9.63 -1.02 -3.29
C GLU A 73 10.03 -2.47 -3.01
N ASP A 74 10.47 -2.74 -1.77
CA ASP A 74 10.84 -4.08 -1.32
C ASP A 74 9.65 -4.77 -0.61
N LEU A 75 8.97 -5.64 -1.36
CA LEU A 75 7.84 -6.44 -0.90
C LEU A 75 8.24 -7.90 -0.62
N ARG A 76 9.55 -8.23 -0.55
CA ARG A 76 10.01 -9.61 -0.32
C ARG A 76 9.42 -10.23 0.93
N SER A 77 9.19 -9.40 1.93
CA SER A 77 8.63 -9.78 3.22
C SER A 77 7.10 -10.02 3.19
N ILE A 78 6.43 -9.58 2.13
CA ILE A 78 4.99 -9.64 1.94
C ILE A 78 4.63 -10.68 0.87
N ASP A 79 5.23 -10.56 -0.31
CA ASP A 79 4.89 -11.39 -1.47
C ASP A 79 6.11 -11.94 -2.25
N GLY A 80 7.32 -11.72 -1.73
CA GLY A 80 8.54 -12.24 -2.34
C GLY A 80 9.11 -11.38 -3.48
N ARG A 81 8.51 -10.23 -3.81
CA ARG A 81 8.93 -9.39 -4.94
C ARG A 81 9.64 -8.11 -4.53
N LYS A 82 10.38 -7.56 -5.49
CA LYS A 82 10.99 -6.23 -5.45
C LYS A 82 10.64 -5.54 -6.75
N CYS A 83 10.13 -4.31 -6.67
CA CYS A 83 9.60 -3.60 -7.82
C CYS A 83 10.13 -2.17 -7.85
N GLN A 84 10.21 -1.59 -9.04
CA GLN A 84 10.40 -0.15 -9.20
C GLN A 84 9.02 0.49 -9.35
N ALA A 85 8.70 1.43 -8.46
CA ALA A 85 7.41 2.09 -8.40
C ALA A 85 7.59 3.61 -8.47
N ALA A 86 6.57 4.33 -8.94
CA ALA A 86 6.53 5.78 -8.90
C ALA A 86 5.10 6.21 -8.60
N LEU A 87 4.91 7.05 -7.59
CA LEU A 87 3.58 7.48 -7.19
C LEU A 87 3.25 8.85 -7.78
N GLY A 88 2.20 8.93 -8.58
CA GLY A 88 1.70 10.17 -9.16
C GLY A 88 0.46 10.69 -8.43
N MET A 89 0.33 12.02 -8.29
CA MET A 89 -0.91 12.67 -7.86
C MET A 89 -1.64 13.23 -9.07
N TYR A 90 -2.76 12.61 -9.44
CA TYR A 90 -3.54 13.00 -10.62
C TYR A 90 -4.65 14.02 -10.30
N SER A 91 -5.09 14.05 -9.03
CA SER A 91 -6.06 15.02 -8.53
C SER A 91 -5.90 15.19 -7.00
N PRO A 92 -6.53 16.19 -6.38
CA PRO A 92 -6.42 16.45 -4.95
C PRO A 92 -6.97 15.35 -4.02
N ALA A 93 -7.42 14.21 -4.53
CA ALA A 93 -7.79 13.08 -3.68
C ALA A 93 -7.38 11.73 -4.29
N ARG A 94 -6.54 11.74 -5.34
CA ARG A 94 -6.21 10.54 -6.09
C ARG A 94 -4.71 10.40 -6.29
N ALA A 95 -4.13 9.48 -5.52
CA ALA A 95 -2.84 8.89 -5.76
C ALA A 95 -2.99 7.67 -6.69
N ILE A 96 -2.04 7.47 -7.60
CA ILE A 96 -1.95 6.28 -8.45
C ILE A 96 -0.50 5.78 -8.38
N SER A 97 -0.36 4.48 -8.16
CA SER A 97 0.89 3.72 -8.24
C SER A 97 0.92 2.90 -9.52
#